data_AF-A0A838J7L3-F1
#
_entry.id   AF-A0A838J7L3-F1
#
_cell.length_a   1.000
_cell.length_b   1.000
_cell.length_c   1.000
_cell.angle_alpha   90.00
_cell.angle_beta   90.00
_cell.angle_gamma   90.00
#
_symmetry.space_group_name_H-M   'P 1'
#
loop_
_entity.id
_entity.type
_entity.pdbx_description
1 polymer ?
#
loop_
_entity_poly.entity_id
_entity_poly.type
_entity_poly.pdbx_seq_one_letter_code
_entity_poly.pdbx_strand_id
1 'polypeptide(L)'
;MDTNKITNAQSTRIAINEGQDAATRRVEVQRRLYQLWQGLGMALVLIVLCIIMATFAPHFFTFRNIINVARQVSINAILAAGMTFVILTGGIDLSVGSALAVAGVFSVWLTTRGVPDVVAVLAGIATGGLCGALNGVL
;
A
#
# COMPACT_ATOMS: atom_id res chain seq x y z
N MET A 1 30.17 -44.06 44.21
CA MET A 1 29.38 -42.97 43.59
C MET A 1 29.44 -43.19 42.09
N ASP A 2 28.32 -43.55 41.48
CA ASP A 2 28.27 -44.20 40.17
C ASP A 2 28.32 -43.15 39.04
N THR A 3 29.54 -42.78 38.63
CA THR A 3 29.85 -41.74 37.64
C THR A 3 29.15 -41.96 36.30
N ASN A 4 28.84 -43.20 35.94
CA ASN A 4 28.21 -43.57 34.68
C ASN A 4 26.75 -43.08 34.57
N LYS A 5 26.01 -42.99 35.69
CA LYS A 5 24.64 -42.46 35.72
C LYS A 5 24.59 -40.95 35.50
N ILE A 6 25.60 -40.22 35.99
CA ILE A 6 25.69 -38.76 35.86
C ILE A 6 26.03 -38.39 34.41
N THR A 7 26.98 -39.09 33.78
CA THR A 7 27.35 -38.88 32.38
C THR A 7 26.19 -39.16 31.43
N ASN A 8 25.44 -40.24 31.62
CA ASN A 8 24.33 -40.60 30.74
C ASN A 8 23.14 -39.62 30.86
N ALA A 9 22.87 -39.12 32.07
CA ALA A 9 21.86 -38.09 32.30
C ALA A 9 22.24 -36.73 31.68
N GLN A 10 23.53 -36.36 31.67
CA GLN A 10 24.01 -35.17 30.97
C GLN A 10 23.96 -35.32 29.46
N SER A 11 24.40 -36.44 28.89
CA SER A 11 24.30 -36.71 27.44
C SER A 11 22.84 -36.70 26.96
N THR A 12 21.93 -37.27 27.75
CA THR A 12 20.50 -37.22 27.45
C THR A 12 20.01 -35.77 27.41
N ARG A 13 20.35 -34.93 28.40
CA ARG A 13 19.96 -33.50 28.47
C ARG A 13 20.48 -32.66 27.30
N ILE A 14 21.70 -32.93 26.84
CA ILE A 14 22.29 -32.23 25.69
C ILE A 14 21.51 -32.56 24.41
N ALA A 15 21.17 -33.84 24.19
CA ALA A 15 20.41 -34.25 23.01
C ALA A 15 18.98 -33.66 22.96
N ILE A 16 18.32 -33.50 24.12
CA ILE A 16 16.99 -32.85 24.18
C ILE A 16 17.09 -31.35 23.86
N ASN A 17 18.12 -30.67 24.38
CA ASN A 17 18.34 -29.24 24.11
C ASN A 17 18.67 -29.01 22.63
N GLU A 18 19.55 -29.82 22.02
CA GLU A 18 19.86 -29.72 20.58
C GLU A 18 18.62 -29.94 19.70
N GLY A 19 17.75 -30.89 20.08
CA GLY A 19 16.47 -31.13 19.40
C GLY A 19 15.49 -29.96 19.54
N GLN A 20 15.41 -29.35 20.73
CA GLN A 20 14.58 -28.17 21.00
C GLN A 20 15.10 -26.92 20.29
N ASP A 21 16.42 -26.73 20.25
CA ASP A 21 17.09 -25.65 19.53
C ASP A 21 16.89 -25.78 18.01
N ALA A 22 16.96 -27.00 17.47
CA ALA A 22 16.66 -27.25 16.06
C ALA A 22 15.19 -26.96 15.71
N ALA A 23 14.24 -27.30 16.59
CA ALA A 23 12.82 -27.03 16.39
C ALA A 23 12.49 -25.53 16.45
N THR A 24 12.99 -24.82 17.46
CA THR A 24 12.80 -23.37 17.61
C THR A 24 13.46 -22.58 16.47
N ARG A 25 14.65 -22.99 16.02
CA ARG A 25 15.34 -22.38 14.88
C ARG A 25 14.57 -22.54 13.57
N ARG A 26 13.90 -23.68 13.34
CA ARG A 26 13.03 -23.89 12.17
C ARG A 26 11.82 -22.95 12.15
N VAL A 27 11.17 -22.78 13.29
CA VAL A 27 10.01 -21.87 13.44
C VAL A 27 10.43 -20.41 13.23
N GLU A 28 11.57 -19.99 13.80
CA GLU A 28 12.09 -18.64 13.61
C GLU A 28 12.49 -18.37 12.16
N VAL A 29 13.14 -19.33 11.48
CA VAL A 29 13.48 -19.22 10.06
C VAL A 29 12.20 -19.10 9.21
N GLN A 30 11.18 -19.92 9.46
CA GLN A 30 9.89 -19.82 8.75
C GLN A 30 9.21 -18.47 8.98
N ARG A 31 9.21 -17.96 10.21
CA ARG A 31 8.64 -16.64 10.55
C ARG A 31 9.39 -15.51 9.85
N ARG A 32 10.72 -15.54 9.82
CA ARG A 32 11.55 -14.57 9.09
C ARG A 32 11.29 -14.61 7.60
N LEU A 33 11.22 -15.81 7.01
CA LEU A 33 10.87 -15.97 5.61
C LEU A 33 9.48 -15.39 5.34
N TYR A 34 8.49 -15.62 6.19
CA TYR A 34 7.14 -15.08 6.03
C TYR A 34 7.13 -13.55 6.12
N GLN A 35 7.87 -12.95 7.05
CA GLN A 35 8.02 -11.50 7.18
C GLN A 35 8.74 -10.89 5.96
N LEU A 36 9.78 -11.54 5.44
CA LEU A 36 10.45 -11.14 4.21
C LEU A 36 9.52 -11.26 3.00
N TRP A 37 8.72 -12.33 2.92
CA TRP A 37 7.71 -12.51 1.87
C TRP A 37 6.59 -11.47 1.95
N GLN A 38 6.17 -11.03 3.14
CA GLN A 38 5.18 -9.96 3.27
C GLN A 38 5.75 -8.60 2.84
N GLY A 39 7.02 -8.31 3.18
CA GLY A 39 7.67 -7.06 2.78
C GLY A 39 8.06 -7.00 1.31
N LEU A 40 8.63 -8.08 0.76
CA LEU A 40 9.14 -8.14 -0.62
C LEU A 40 8.14 -8.74 -1.61
N GLY A 41 7.12 -9.46 -1.15
CA GLY A 41 6.17 -10.16 -2.01
C GLY A 41 5.41 -9.21 -2.93
N MET A 42 5.00 -8.05 -2.43
CA MET A 42 4.33 -7.04 -3.26
C MET A 42 5.24 -6.50 -4.36
N ALA A 43 6.52 -6.23 -4.03
CA ALA A 43 7.50 -5.78 -5.02
C ALA A 43 7.78 -6.87 -6.06
N LEU A 44 7.87 -8.13 -5.65
CA LEU A 44 8.05 -9.27 -6.53
C LEU A 44 6.86 -9.43 -7.50
N VAL A 45 5.63 -9.34 -6.99
CA VAL A 45 4.41 -9.37 -7.81
C VAL A 45 4.40 -8.22 -8.82
N LEU A 46 4.79 -7.01 -8.40
CA LEU A 46 4.90 -5.86 -9.31
C LEU A 46 5.93 -6.10 -10.41
N ILE A 47 7.11 -6.63 -10.08
CA ILE A 47 8.17 -6.94 -11.07
C ILE A 47 7.67 -7.98 -12.07
N VAL A 48 7.06 -9.07 -11.59
CA VAL A 48 6.51 -10.12 -12.45
C VAL A 48 5.42 -9.54 -13.36
N LEU A 49 4.51 -8.73 -12.82
CA LEU A 49 3.48 -8.06 -13.59
C LEU A 49 4.08 -7.13 -14.66
N CYS A 50 5.12 -6.36 -14.33
CA CYS A 50 5.82 -5.50 -15.28
C CYS A 50 6.46 -6.30 -16.41
N ILE A 51 7.08 -7.45 -16.13
CA ILE A 51 7.66 -8.34 -17.16
C ILE A 51 6.56 -8.90 -18.09
N ILE A 52 5.43 -9.32 -17.52
CA ILE A 52 4.28 -9.80 -18.30
C ILE A 52 3.74 -8.66 -19.17
N MET A 53 3.49 -7.48 -18.61
CA MET A 53 2.94 -6.36 -19.38
C MET A 53 3.94 -5.85 -20.43
N ALA A 54 5.24 -5.88 -20.15
CA ALA A 54 6.29 -5.56 -21.13
C ALA A 54 6.26 -6.46 -22.37
N THR A 55 5.86 -7.73 -22.22
CA THR A 55 5.84 -8.71 -23.30
C THR A 55 4.48 -8.79 -24.00
N PHE A 56 3.38 -8.65 -23.27
CA PHE A 56 2.02 -8.81 -23.82
C PHE A 56 1.35 -7.49 -24.22
N ALA A 57 1.78 -6.34 -23.70
CA ALA A 57 1.16 -5.04 -24.00
C ALA A 57 2.10 -4.14 -24.83
N PRO A 58 1.83 -3.94 -26.14
CA PRO A 58 2.70 -3.20 -27.07
C PRO A 58 2.98 -1.74 -26.66
N HIS A 59 2.11 -1.15 -25.84
CA HIS A 59 2.20 0.25 -25.42
C HIS A 59 2.66 0.45 -23.98
N PHE A 60 3.06 -0.62 -23.28
CA PHE A 60 3.38 -0.57 -21.85
C PHE A 60 4.46 0.47 -21.49
N PHE A 61 5.58 0.48 -22.22
CA PHE A 61 6.69 1.42 -21.98
C PHE A 61 6.57 2.76 -22.73
N THR A 62 5.42 3.06 -23.33
CA THR A 62 5.25 4.36 -23.99
C THR A 62 5.23 5.47 -22.95
N PHE A 63 5.82 6.63 -23.27
CA PHE A 63 5.82 7.80 -22.38
C PHE A 63 4.39 8.19 -21.97
N ARG A 64 3.43 8.08 -22.90
CA ARG A 64 2.01 8.33 -22.63
C ARG A 64 1.44 7.38 -21.58
N ASN A 65 1.74 6.07 -21.67
CA ASN A 65 1.28 5.10 -20.68
C ASN A 65 1.94 5.33 -19.31
N ILE A 66 3.25 5.58 -19.28
CA ILE A 66 3.99 5.87 -18.05
C ILE A 66 3.41 7.11 -17.34
N ILE A 67 3.18 8.20 -18.08
CA ILE A 67 2.57 9.41 -17.52
C ILE A 67 1.13 9.17 -17.07
N ASN A 68 0.36 8.35 -17.78
CA ASN A 68 -1.01 8.01 -17.37
C ASN A 68 -1.03 7.20 -16.08
N VAL A 69 -0.17 6.18 -15.95
CA VAL A 69 -0.02 5.39 -14.72
C VAL A 69 0.48 6.28 -13.58
N ALA A 70 1.51 7.10 -13.81
CA ALA A 70 2.03 8.02 -12.80
C ALA A 70 0.94 8.98 -12.30
N ARG A 71 0.13 9.56 -13.19
CA ARG A 71 -0.99 10.44 -12.83
C ARG A 71 -2.06 9.71 -12.02
N GLN A 72 -2.41 8.47 -12.38
CA GLN A 72 -3.37 7.68 -11.59
C GLN A 72 -2.86 7.40 -10.17
N VAL A 73 -1.58 7.04 -10.05
CA VAL A 73 -0.95 6.82 -8.73
C VAL A 73 -0.85 8.14 -7.94
N SER A 74 -0.50 9.26 -8.58
CA SER A 74 -0.44 10.57 -7.92
C SER A 74 -1.77 10.99 -7.32
N ILE A 75 -2.89 10.75 -8.02
CA ILE A 75 -4.23 11.05 -7.51
C ILE A 75 -4.49 10.24 -6.22
N ASN A 76 -4.24 8.93 -6.24
CA ASN A 76 -4.41 8.07 -5.07
C ASN A 76 -3.47 8.44 -3.91
N ALA A 77 -2.23 8.85 -4.21
CA ALA A 77 -1.26 9.26 -3.19
C ALA A 77 -1.67 10.56 -2.49
N ILE A 78 -2.12 11.57 -3.24
CA ILE A 78 -2.64 12.83 -2.70
C ILE A 78 -3.90 12.57 -1.86
N LEU A 79 -4.81 11.73 -2.36
CA LEU A 79 -6.01 11.33 -1.62
C LEU A 79 -5.67 10.59 -0.33
N ALA A 80 -4.74 9.63 -0.36
CA ALA A 80 -4.32 8.89 0.83
C ALA A 80 -3.72 9.81 1.89
N ALA A 81 -2.94 10.81 1.49
CA ALA A 81 -2.42 11.83 2.40
C ALA A 81 -3.57 12.60 3.07
N GLY A 82 -4.58 13.03 2.31
CA GLY A 82 -5.77 13.69 2.85
C GLY A 82 -6.60 12.78 3.77
N MET A 83 -6.87 11.54 3.35
CA MET A 83 -7.62 10.54 4.12
C MET A 83 -6.94 10.20 5.44
N THR A 84 -5.61 10.33 5.55
CA THR A 84 -4.91 10.13 6.82
C THR A 84 -5.41 11.10 7.90
N PHE A 85 -5.59 12.38 7.59
CA PHE A 85 -6.13 13.35 8.54
C PHE A 85 -7.55 13.01 8.99
N VAL A 86 -8.38 12.53 8.06
CA VAL A 86 -9.77 12.19 8.34
C VAL A 86 -9.89 10.94 9.22
N ILE A 87 -9.08 9.92 8.95
CA ILE A 87 -9.01 8.71 9.79
C ILE A 87 -8.55 9.06 11.20
N LEU A 88 -7.58 9.98 11.35
CA LEU A 88 -7.11 10.43 12.67
C LEU A 88 -8.20 11.13 13.48
N THR A 89 -9.17 11.78 12.82
CA THR A 89 -10.34 12.36 13.49
C THR A 89 -11.42 11.36 13.89
N GLY A 90 -11.18 10.05 13.69
CA GLY A 90 -12.08 8.97 14.16
C GLY A 90 -13.18 8.57 13.17
N GLY A 91 -13.17 9.11 11.96
CA GLY A 91 -14.13 8.79 10.90
C GLY A 91 -13.54 7.89 9.81
N ILE A 92 -14.29 6.86 9.40
CA ILE A 92 -14.06 6.18 8.11
C ILE A 92 -14.89 6.96 7.07
N ASP A 93 -14.41 8.15 6.74
CA ASP A 93 -15.22 9.10 5.98
C ASP A 93 -15.28 8.73 4.50
N LEU A 94 -16.44 8.25 4.07
CA LEU A 94 -16.74 7.96 2.67
C LEU A 94 -16.94 9.26 1.85
N SER A 95 -17.08 10.42 2.52
CA SER A 95 -17.32 11.72 1.88
C SER A 95 -16.13 12.22 1.05
N VAL A 96 -14.89 11.80 1.36
CA VAL A 96 -13.70 12.19 0.59
C VAL A 96 -13.81 11.71 -0.86
N GLY A 97 -14.39 10.51 -1.07
CA GLY A 97 -14.64 9.95 -2.40
C GLY A 97 -15.71 10.71 -3.18
N SER A 98 -16.81 11.11 -2.53
CA SER A 98 -17.86 11.90 -3.19
C SER A 98 -17.42 13.34 -3.47
N ALA A 99 -16.64 13.95 -2.57
CA ALA A 99 -16.05 15.28 -2.79
C ALA A 99 -15.08 15.29 -3.98
N LEU A 100 -14.21 14.29 -4.10
CA LEU A 100 -13.35 14.09 -5.28
C LEU A 100 -14.19 13.98 -6.56
N ALA A 101 -15.24 13.17 -6.55
CA ALA A 101 -16.09 12.96 -7.71
C ALA A 101 -16.77 14.26 -8.16
N VAL A 102 -17.34 15.03 -7.22
CA VAL A 102 -17.98 16.32 -7.51
C VAL A 102 -16.97 17.33 -8.05
N ALA A 103 -15.81 17.48 -7.41
CA ALA A 103 -14.76 18.42 -7.85
C ALA A 103 -14.22 18.08 -9.25
N GLY A 104 -13.99 16.79 -9.52
CA GLY A 104 -13.51 16.30 -10.81
C GLY A 104 -14.54 16.46 -11.92
N VAL A 105 -15.78 16.02 -11.69
CA VAL A 105 -16.88 16.14 -12.67
C VAL A 105 -17.16 17.60 -12.96
N PHE A 106 -17.16 18.48 -11.95
CA PHE A 106 -17.40 19.91 -12.14
C PHE A 106 -16.29 20.56 -12.97
N SER A 107 -15.02 20.22 -12.74
CA SER A 107 -13.90 20.70 -13.56
C SER A 107 -14.06 20.29 -15.02
N VAL A 108 -14.32 19.00 -15.27
CA VAL A 108 -14.50 18.47 -16.64
C VAL A 108 -15.71 19.10 -17.31
N TRP A 109 -16.81 19.30 -16.57
CA TRP A 109 -18.01 19.94 -17.08
C TRP A 109 -17.79 21.40 -17.51
N LEU A 110 -16.92 22.13 -16.82
CA LEU A 110 -16.53 23.48 -17.24
C LEU A 110 -15.67 23.43 -18.52
N THR A 111 -14.69 22.53 -18.59
CA THR A 111 -13.86 22.36 -19.79
C THR A 111 -14.69 21.98 -21.02
N THR A 112 -15.70 21.11 -20.89
CA THR A 112 -16.58 20.74 -22.01
C THR A 112 -17.48 21.90 -22.49
N ARG A 113 -17.60 22.97 -21.71
CA ARG A 113 -18.31 24.21 -22.07
C ARG A 113 -17.38 25.30 -22.62
N GLY A 114 -16.11 24.98 -22.87
CA GLY A 114 -15.13 25.91 -23.42
C GLY A 114 -14.52 26.87 -22.40
N VAL A 115 -14.71 26.63 -21.10
CA VAL A 115 -13.99 27.36 -20.06
C VAL A 115 -12.51 26.98 -20.13
N PRO A 116 -11.57 27.95 -20.03
CA PRO A 116 -10.14 27.66 -20.03
C PRO A 116 -9.77 26.63 -18.95
N ASP A 117 -8.91 25.67 -19.30
CA ASP A 117 -8.54 24.54 -18.43
C ASP A 117 -8.08 24.98 -17.04
N VAL A 118 -7.29 26.05 -16.96
CA VAL A 118 -6.79 26.60 -15.70
C VAL A 118 -7.94 27.07 -14.81
N VAL A 119 -8.93 27.75 -15.39
CA VAL A 119 -10.11 28.25 -14.65
C VAL A 119 -11.00 27.09 -14.21
N ALA A 120 -11.18 26.09 -15.07
CA ALA A 120 -11.93 24.89 -14.74
C ALA A 120 -11.31 24.11 -13.57
N VAL A 121 -9.97 23.97 -13.55
CA VAL A 121 -9.23 23.33 -12.45
C VAL A 121 -9.37 24.13 -11.15
N LEU A 122 -9.21 25.46 -11.20
CA LEU A 122 -9.38 26.31 -10.00
C LEU A 122 -10.79 26.23 -9.43
N ALA A 123 -11.81 26.20 -10.30
CA ALA A 123 -13.19 26.02 -9.90
C ALA A 123 -13.42 24.64 -9.25
N GLY A 124 -12.81 23.57 -9.78
CA GLY A 124 -12.80 22.25 -9.16
C GLY A 124 -12.19 22.24 -7.76
N ILE A 125 -11.02 22.85 -7.61
CA ILE A 125 -10.33 22.99 -6.31
C ILE A 125 -11.21 23.76 -5.33
N ALA A 126 -11.83 24.86 -5.77
CA ALA A 126 -12.73 25.64 -4.93
C ALA A 126 -13.95 24.83 -4.48
N THR A 127 -14.58 24.08 -5.39
CA THR A 127 -15.72 23.22 -5.06
C THR A 127 -15.33 22.11 -4.08
N GLY A 128 -14.21 21.42 -4.32
CA GLY A 128 -13.71 20.38 -3.40
C GLY A 128 -13.35 20.95 -2.03
N GLY A 129 -12.70 22.12 -1.99
CA GLY A 129 -12.37 22.83 -0.76
C GLY A 129 -13.61 23.27 0.02
N LEU A 130 -14.65 23.72 -0.68
CA LEU A 130 -15.93 24.08 -0.06
C LEU A 130 -16.61 22.85 0.55
N CYS A 131 -16.69 21.73 -0.18
CA CYS A 131 -17.23 20.48 0.35
C CYS A 131 -16.46 20.00 1.59
N GLY A 132 -15.13 20.05 1.54
CA GLY A 132 -14.27 19.68 2.68
C GLY A 132 -14.46 20.60 3.89
N ALA A 133 -14.55 21.91 3.67
CA ALA A 133 -14.79 22.87 4.74
C ALA A 133 -16.16 22.66 5.41
N LEU A 134 -17.22 22.41 4.62
CA LEU A 134 -18.55 22.11 5.15
C LEU A 134 -18.53 20.82 5.98
N ASN A 135 -17.89 19.76 5.48
CA ASN A 135 -17.77 18.49 6.20
C ASN A 135 -16.94 18.60 7.48
N GLY A 136 -15.97 19.51 7.54
CA GLY A 136 -15.17 19.74 8.74
C GLY A 136 -15.87 20.59 9.83
N VAL A 137 -16.93 21.30 9.48
CA VAL A 137 -17.70 22.16 10.41
C VAL A 137 -18.93 21.43 10.98
N LEU A 138 -19.50 20.49 10.23
CA LEU A 138 -20.63 19.64 10.63
C LEU A 138 -20.19 18.52 11.60
#